data_AF-A0A6M6BFB9-F1
#
_entry.id   AF-A0A6M6BFB9-F1
#
_cell.length_a   1.000
_cell.length_b   1.000
_cell.length_c   1.000
_cell.angle_alpha   90.00
_cell.angle_beta   90.00
_cell.angle_gamma   90.00
#
_symmetry.space_group_name_H-M   'P 1'
#
loop_
_entity.id
_entity.type
_entity.pdbx_description
1 polymer ?
#
loop_
_entity_poly.entity_id
_entity_poly.type
_entity_poly.pdbx_seq_one_letter_code
_entity_poly.pdbx_strand_id
1 'polypeptide(L)' 'MRIRKKVQWTIPTSPDRFIRLGAFVKAAEAQGWTEAEVQFVIDELVEARDEAEVTLILEDYTQRR' A
#
# COMPACT_ATOMS: atom_id res chain seq x y z
N MET A 1 -13.39 4.15 3.76
CA MET A 1 -12.98 5.42 3.10
C MET A 1 -12.85 5.16 1.60
N ARG A 2 -12.87 6.16 0.72
CA ARG A 2 -12.53 5.96 -0.71
C ARG A 2 -11.37 6.86 -1.08
N ILE A 3 -10.14 6.34 -0.93
CA ILE A 3 -8.91 7.04 -1.30
C ILE A 3 -8.71 6.92 -2.82
N ARG A 4 -8.38 8.03 -3.49
CA ARG A 4 -7.98 8.03 -4.92
C ARG A 4 -6.51 8.39 -5.13
N LYS A 5 -5.83 8.85 -4.07
CA LYS A 5 -4.42 9.22 -4.08
C LYS A 5 -3.59 7.99 -4.44
N LYS A 6 -2.50 8.20 -5.16
CA LYS A 6 -1.58 7.14 -5.60
C LYS A 6 -0.18 7.47 -5.11
N VAL A 7 0.60 6.44 -4.77
CA VAL A 7 1.97 6.53 -4.28
C VAL A 7 2.92 6.25 -5.44
N GLN A 8 3.92 7.10 -5.63
CA GLN A 8 5.07 6.78 -6.48
C GLN A 8 6.08 5.97 -5.70
N TRP A 9 6.22 4.69 -6.01
CA TRP A 9 7.16 3.81 -5.33
C TRP A 9 7.44 2.58 -6.19
N THR A 10 8.42 1.79 -5.76
CA THR A 10 8.72 0.50 -6.36
C THR A 10 8.23 -0.58 -5.41
N ILE A 11 7.31 -1.42 -5.88
CA ILE A 11 6.83 -2.58 -5.11
C ILE A 11 8.01 -3.55 -4.94
N PRO A 12 8.43 -3.89 -3.71
CA PRO A 12 9.49 -4.87 -3.50
C PRO A 12 9.05 -6.25 -3.97
N THR A 13 9.93 -6.97 -4.66
CA THR A 13 9.77 -8.39 -4.95
C THR A 13 10.04 -9.21 -3.68
N SER A 14 9.07 -9.25 -2.78
CA SER A 14 9.08 -10.06 -1.56
C SER A 14 7.75 -10.80 -1.44
N PRO A 15 7.76 -12.09 -1.05
CA PRO A 15 6.53 -12.82 -0.74
C PRO A 15 5.91 -12.37 0.58
N ASP A 16 6.66 -11.68 1.44
CA ASP A 16 6.17 -11.21 2.74
C ASP A 16 5.39 -9.89 2.56
N ARG A 17 4.08 -9.94 2.83
CA ARG A 17 3.19 -8.78 2.77
C ARG A 17 3.59 -7.64 3.71
N PHE A 18 4.17 -7.93 4.88
CA PHE A 18 4.51 -6.89 5.86
C PHE A 18 5.79 -6.15 5.45
N ILE A 19 6.71 -6.81 4.74
CA ILE A 19 7.83 -6.14 4.09
C ILE A 19 7.32 -5.17 3.01
N ARG A 20 6.36 -5.60 2.19
CA ARG A 20 5.75 -4.75 1.15
C ARG A 20 4.96 -3.58 1.76
N LEU A 21 4.19 -3.83 2.82
CA LEU A 21 3.47 -2.80 3.56
C LEU A 21 4.43 -1.76 4.17
N GLY A 22 5.50 -2.20 4.83
CA GLY A 22 6.49 -1.29 5.40
C GLY A 22 7.16 -0.39 4.36
N ALA A 23 7.41 -0.92 3.15
CA ALA A 23 7.91 -0.11 2.04
C ALA A 23 6.87 0.89 1.51
N PHE A 24 5.59 0.47 1.42
CA PHE A 24 4.48 1.34 1.04
C PHE A 24 4.33 2.51 2.02
N VAL A 25 4.27 2.24 3.33
CA VAL A 25 4.11 3.25 4.39
C VAL A 25 5.19 4.31 4.30
N LYS A 26 6.47 3.89 4.20
CA LYS A 26 7.61 4.82 4.06
C LYS A 26 7.47 5.73 2.84
N ALA A 27 7.03 5.16 1.70
CA ALA A 27 6.86 5.94 0.48
C ALA A 27 5.65 6.89 0.55
N ALA A 28 4.56 6.46 1.18
CA ALA A 28 3.36 7.25 1.39
C ALA A 28 3.64 8.46 2.32
N GLU A 29 4.32 8.22 3.45
CA GLU A 29 4.75 9.27 4.39
C GLU A 29 5.66 10.30 3.69
N ALA A 30 6.64 9.83 2.92
CA ALA A 30 7.52 10.71 2.14
C ALA A 30 6.76 11.57 1.10
N GLN A 31 5.56 11.16 0.71
CA GLN A 31 4.67 11.85 -0.23
C GLN A 31 3.52 12.58 0.47
N GLY A 32 3.63 12.80 1.78
CA GLY A 32 2.67 13.57 2.57
C GLY A 32 1.28 12.93 2.60
N TRP A 33 1.21 11.59 2.65
CA TRP A 33 -0.01 10.89 3.04
C TRP A 33 -0.27 11.12 4.52
N THR A 34 -1.53 11.32 4.86
CA THR A 34 -1.94 11.48 6.25
C THR A 34 -1.97 10.13 6.97
N GLU A 35 -1.86 10.15 8.29
CA GLU A 35 -1.96 8.94 9.12
C GLU A 35 -3.26 8.16 8.84
N ALA A 36 -4.40 8.86 8.70
CA ALA A 36 -5.67 8.22 8.38
C ALA A 36 -5.69 7.56 7.00
N GLU A 37 -5.05 8.16 5.99
CA GLU A 37 -4.92 7.56 4.66
C GLU A 37 -4.04 6.30 4.70
N VAL A 38 -2.94 6.33 5.44
CA VAL A 38 -2.05 5.18 5.60
C VAL A 38 -2.74 4.07 6.38
N GLN A 39 -3.41 4.39 7.49
CA GLN A 39 -4.12 3.42 8.32
C GLN A 39 -5.20 2.68 7.52
N PHE A 40 -5.92 3.38 6.64
CA PHE A 40 -6.92 2.74 5.80
C PHE A 40 -6.32 1.67 4.87
N VAL A 41 -5.15 1.91 4.29
CA VAL A 41 -4.47 0.90 3.46
C VAL A 41 -3.93 -0.26 4.30
N ILE A 42 -3.48 0.02 5.53
CA ILE A 42 -3.08 -1.03 6.48
C ILE A 42 -4.27 -1.95 6.76
N ASP A 43 -5.45 -1.39 7.04
CA ASP A 43 -6.66 -2.16 7.33
C ASP A 43 -7.02 -3.06 6.14
N GLU A 44 -7.05 -2.50 4.92
CA GLU A 44 -7.32 -3.28 3.70
C GLU A 44 -6.32 -4.43 3.50
N LEU A 45 -5.02 -4.19 3.73
CA LEU A 45 -3.98 -5.20 3.53
C LEU A 45 -4.01 -6.31 4.60
N VAL A 46 -4.34 -5.97 5.84
CA VAL A 46 -4.49 -6.94 6.94
C VAL A 46 -5.73 -7.80 6.74
N GLU A 47 -6.81 -7.24 6.22
CA GLU A 47 -8.05 -7.95 5.92
C GLU A 47 -7.98 -8.79 4.62
N ALA A 48 -6.94 -8.59 3.81
CA ALA A 48 -6.73 -9.35 2.58
C ALA A 48 -6.58 -10.87 2.84
N ARG A 49 -7.38 -11.65 2.12
CA ARG A 49 -7.52 -13.10 2.27
C ARG A 49 -6.26 -13.86 1.89
N ASP A 50 -5.53 -13.37 0.90
CA ASP A 50 -4.34 -14.01 0.35
C ASP A 50 -3.36 -12.99 -0.25
N GLU A 51 -2.18 -13.46 -0.66
CA GLU A 51 -1.12 -12.61 -1.21
C GLU A 51 -1.47 -12.02 -2.60
N ALA A 52 -2.42 -12.63 -3.32
CA ALA A 52 -2.90 -12.09 -4.59
C ALA A 52 -3.76 -10.85 -4.35
N GLU A 53 -4.66 -10.89 -3.37
CA GLU A 53 -5.44 -9.73 -2.93
C GLU A 53 -4.55 -8.61 -2.39
N VAL A 54 -3.54 -8.93 -1.57
CA VAL A 54 -2.52 -7.95 -1.13
C VAL A 54 -1.88 -7.24 -2.32
N THR A 55 -1.53 -8.00 -3.36
CA THR A 55 -0.88 -7.45 -4.56
C THR A 55 -1.83 -6.50 -5.29
N LEU A 56 -3.11 -6.87 -5.45
CA LEU A 56 -4.12 -6.01 -6.08
C LEU A 56 -4.36 -4.71 -5.30
N ILE A 57 -4.40 -4.78 -3.96
CA ILE A 57 -4.56 -3.59 -3.11
C ILE A 57 -3.37 -2.64 -3.30
N LEU A 58 -2.14 -3.14 -3.19
CA LEU A 58 -0.95 -2.33 -3.37
C LEU A 58 -0.82 -1.76 -4.78
N GLU A 59 -1.19 -2.54 -5.80
CA GLU A 59 -1.24 -2.08 -7.18
C GLU A 59 -2.27 -0.97 -7.39
N ASP A 60 -3.45 -1.06 -6.75
CA ASP A 60 -4.41 0.04 -6.82
C ASP A 60 -3.77 1.31 -6.29
N TYR A 61 -3.12 1.29 -5.13
CA TYR A 61 -2.47 2.49 -4.58
C TYR A 61 -1.17 2.91 -5.26
N THR A 62 -0.71 2.20 -6.29
CA THR A 62 0.53 2.52 -6.99
C THR A 62 0.27 3.45 -8.18
N GLN A 63 1.03 4.53 -8.26
CA GLN A 63 1.02 5.39 -9.45
C GLN A 63 1.77 4.68 -10.59
N ARG A 64 1.02 4.23 -11.59
CA ARG A 64 1.59 3.70 -12.84
C ARG A 64 2.22 4.87 -13.61
N ARG A 65 3.48 4.71 -14.02
CA ARG A 65 4.17 5.64 -14.93
C ARG A 65 3.63 5.54 -16.35
#